data_AF-Q70G16-F1
#
_entry.id   AF-Q70G16-F1
#
_cell.length_a   1.000
_cell.length_b   1.000
_cell.length_c   1.000
_cell.angle_alpha   90.00
_cell.angle_beta   90.00
_cell.angle_gamma   90.00
#
_symmetry.space_group_name_H-M   'P 1'
#
loop_
_entity.id
_entity.type
_entity.pdbx_description
1 polymer ?
#
loop_
_entity_poly.entity_id
_entity_poly.type
_entity_poly.pdbx_seq_one_letter_code
_entity_poly.pdbx_strand_id
1 'polypeptide(L)'
;MPMSLKREVMPNSSNVLRHMENHFALTTCEDIKNIMQPLLIKHGMTVFNYYRIYFDSTVIRLSTDQKWTEHYFKMNYLETLTIPESYLKKPLNYYLWLTDDCPLMLQDAAINFNMANGISIAKINHDSIEYFCFASTRDNTSIVNNFYLNNLDVLEQYSLYFKDQFNSIISQFEKNKIILPYNATCCQSNKINKELKRSLLSPRQKDCAKLLLQGMSYKEIGKILQLSARTVETHVNQLKTKLGCDNKAELILQLNGIITR
;
A
#
# COMPACT_ATOMS: atom_id res chain seq x y z
N MET A 1 0.28 0.25 -43.63
CA MET A 1 1.03 1.50 -43.39
C MET A 1 1.15 1.71 -41.89
N PRO A 2 2.36 1.63 -41.29
CA PRO A 2 2.53 1.91 -39.87
C PRO A 2 2.64 3.43 -39.65
N MET A 3 1.79 3.97 -38.79
CA MET A 3 1.87 5.37 -38.33
C MET A 3 3.01 5.52 -37.32
N SER A 4 3.81 6.55 -37.57
CA SER A 4 5.01 6.95 -36.84
C SER A 4 4.70 7.41 -35.40
N LEU A 5 5.33 6.73 -34.43
CA LEU A 5 5.48 7.23 -33.06
C LEU A 5 6.47 8.41 -33.08
N LYS A 6 5.96 9.64 -32.95
CA LYS A 6 6.78 10.79 -32.57
C LYS A 6 7.26 10.58 -31.14
N ARG A 7 8.58 10.40 -30.97
CA ARG A 7 9.28 10.52 -29.68
C ARG A 7 9.19 11.98 -29.24
N GLU A 8 8.43 12.26 -28.19
CA GLU A 8 8.61 13.49 -27.42
C GLU A 8 9.60 13.23 -26.29
N VAL A 9 10.58 14.12 -26.22
CA VAL A 9 11.73 14.09 -25.32
C VAL A 9 11.26 14.50 -23.93
N MET A 10 11.45 13.63 -22.94
CA MET A 10 11.16 13.90 -21.53
C MET A 10 12.23 14.84 -20.91
N PRO A 11 11.86 15.72 -19.96
CA PRO A 11 12.83 16.57 -19.26
C PRO A 11 13.76 15.73 -18.35
N ASN A 12 15.02 16.16 -18.28
CA ASN A 12 16.17 15.44 -17.71
C ASN A 12 15.98 14.78 -16.32
N SER A 13 16.32 13.48 -16.26
CA SER A 13 16.47 12.63 -15.07
C SER A 13 17.62 13.01 -14.11
N SER A 14 18.31 14.13 -14.35
CA SER A 14 19.57 14.47 -13.68
C SER A 14 19.42 15.16 -12.31
N ASN A 15 18.26 15.74 -11.99
CA ASN A 15 18.07 16.43 -10.71
C ASN A 15 17.65 15.51 -9.54
N VAL A 16 16.99 14.38 -9.82
CA VAL A 16 16.60 13.41 -8.78
C VAL A 16 17.83 12.67 -8.26
N LEU A 17 18.74 12.26 -9.16
CA LEU A 17 19.92 11.46 -8.85
C LEU A 17 20.97 12.19 -7.99
N ARG A 18 21.08 13.52 -8.09
CA ARG A 18 22.14 14.31 -7.42
C ARG A 18 22.10 14.29 -5.89
N HIS A 19 21.03 13.79 -5.28
CA HIS A 19 20.88 13.72 -3.82
C HIS A 19 20.51 12.31 -3.30
N MET A 20 20.59 11.27 -4.14
CA MET A 20 20.11 9.94 -3.76
C MET A 20 21.11 9.08 -2.99
N GLU A 21 22.42 9.27 -3.17
CA GLU A 21 23.44 8.40 -2.54
C GLU A 21 23.31 8.35 -1.00
N ASN A 22 22.83 9.44 -0.38
CA ASN A 22 22.57 9.53 1.06
C ASN A 22 21.09 9.42 1.41
N HIS A 23 20.22 9.14 0.43
CA HIS A 23 18.80 8.99 0.68
C HIS A 23 18.56 7.70 1.46
N PHE A 24 17.74 7.77 2.51
CA PHE A 24 17.53 6.64 3.40
C PHE A 24 17.11 5.36 2.67
N ALA A 25 16.34 5.48 1.58
CA ALA A 25 15.90 4.34 0.76
C ALA A 25 17.07 3.49 0.20
N LEU A 26 18.28 4.06 0.09
CA LEU A 26 19.49 3.39 -0.35
C LEU A 26 20.37 2.99 0.85
N THR A 27 20.54 3.89 1.83
CA THR A 27 21.45 3.65 2.95
C THR A 27 20.97 2.56 3.91
N THR A 28 19.66 2.25 3.95
CA THR A 28 19.11 1.21 4.82
C THR A 28 19.03 -0.16 4.17
N CYS A 29 19.41 -0.31 2.88
CA CYS A 29 19.25 -1.56 2.15
C CYS A 29 20.00 -2.74 2.79
N GLU A 30 21.23 -2.50 3.24
CA GLU A 30 22.06 -3.55 3.85
C GLU A 30 21.50 -4.02 5.19
N ASP A 31 21.02 -3.10 6.03
CA ASP A 31 20.37 -3.45 7.30
C ASP A 31 19.12 -4.30 7.08
N ILE A 32 18.28 -3.91 6.11
CA ILE A 32 17.08 -4.66 5.73
C ILE A 32 17.46 -6.03 5.19
N LYS A 33 18.48 -6.10 4.33
CA LYS A 33 18.98 -7.35 3.79
C LYS A 33 19.47 -8.28 4.90
N ASN A 34 20.26 -7.80 5.85
CA ASN A 34 20.78 -8.61 6.95
C ASN A 34 19.67 -9.25 7.79
N ILE A 35 18.55 -8.54 7.99
CA ILE A 35 17.42 -9.04 8.76
C ILE A 35 16.50 -9.95 7.93
N MET A 36 16.20 -9.56 6.69
CA MET A 36 15.19 -10.25 5.88
C MET A 36 15.76 -11.42 5.08
N GLN A 37 16.98 -11.33 4.56
CA GLN A 37 17.55 -12.32 3.64
C GLN A 37 17.50 -13.76 4.20
N PRO A 38 17.84 -14.05 5.48
CA PRO A 38 17.78 -15.40 6.02
C PRO A 38 16.37 -16.02 5.96
N LEU A 39 15.33 -15.19 6.15
CA LEU A 39 13.93 -15.60 6.08
C LEU A 39 13.51 -15.89 4.63
N LEU A 40 14.01 -15.09 3.69
CA LEU A 40 13.69 -15.19 2.27
C LEU A 40 14.28 -16.45 1.63
N ILE A 41 15.58 -16.69 1.83
CA ILE A 41 16.31 -17.78 1.16
C ILE A 41 15.82 -19.16 1.60
N LYS A 42 15.31 -19.28 2.84
CA LYS A 42 14.69 -20.52 3.37
C LYS A 42 13.57 -21.06 2.49
N HIS A 43 12.91 -20.17 1.74
CA HIS A 43 11.77 -20.49 0.89
C HIS A 43 12.01 -20.14 -0.59
N GLY A 44 13.28 -19.99 -0.99
CA GLY A 44 13.65 -19.72 -2.37
C GLY A 44 13.33 -18.30 -2.85
N MET A 45 13.03 -17.36 -1.96
CA MET A 45 12.92 -15.94 -2.29
C MET A 45 14.29 -15.27 -2.19
N THR A 46 14.53 -14.27 -3.02
CA THR A 46 15.81 -13.55 -3.09
C THR A 46 15.69 -12.08 -2.74
N VAL A 47 14.51 -11.48 -2.93
CA VAL A 47 14.32 -10.04 -2.77
C VAL A 47 13.04 -9.73 -2.00
N PHE A 48 13.11 -8.71 -1.15
CA PHE A 48 11.97 -8.09 -0.50
C PHE A 48 11.96 -6.58 -0.78
N ASN A 49 10.80 -6.05 -1.16
CA ASN A 49 10.56 -4.62 -1.30
C ASN A 49 9.33 -4.23 -0.49
N TYR A 50 9.43 -3.12 0.22
CA TYR A 50 8.33 -2.48 0.92
C TYR A 50 8.06 -1.11 0.31
N TYR A 51 6.77 -0.84 0.06
CA TYR A 51 6.29 0.47 -0.35
C TYR A 51 5.16 0.89 0.58
N ARG A 52 5.12 2.18 0.90
CA ARG A 52 3.92 2.80 1.46
C ARG A 52 3.61 4.03 0.64
N ILE A 53 2.56 3.95 -0.15
CA ILE A 53 2.09 5.04 -1.00
C ILE A 53 0.97 5.76 -0.25
N TYR A 54 1.18 7.03 0.08
CA TYR A 54 0.19 7.87 0.73
C TYR A 54 -0.73 8.54 -0.29
N PHE A 55 -1.95 8.87 0.12
CA PHE A 55 -2.91 9.56 -0.74
C PHE A 55 -2.58 11.02 -0.99
N ASP A 56 -1.61 11.58 -0.25
CA ASP A 56 -1.03 12.91 -0.47
C ASP A 56 0.10 12.92 -1.53
N SER A 57 0.23 11.82 -2.29
CA SER A 57 1.25 11.63 -3.33
C SER A 57 2.69 11.60 -2.79
N THR A 58 2.87 11.20 -1.53
CA THR A 58 4.18 10.86 -0.98
C THR A 58 4.37 9.34 -0.86
N VAL A 59 5.63 8.88 -0.85
CA VAL A 59 5.96 7.45 -0.78
C VAL A 59 7.14 7.18 0.13
N ILE A 60 7.07 6.05 0.84
CA ILE A 60 8.21 5.39 1.49
C ILE A 60 8.54 4.15 0.67
N ARG A 61 9.84 3.95 0.39
CA ARG A 61 10.35 2.75 -0.27
C ARG A 61 11.55 2.21 0.51
N LEU A 62 11.51 0.92 0.81
CA LEU A 62 12.57 0.17 1.49
C LEU A 62 12.78 -1.15 0.76
N SER A 63 14.02 -1.64 0.66
CA SER A 63 14.34 -2.84 -0.13
C SER A 63 15.58 -3.55 0.41
N THR A 64 15.66 -4.87 0.18
CA THR A 64 16.88 -5.65 0.40
C THR A 64 17.92 -5.49 -0.71
N ASP A 65 17.56 -4.87 -1.84
CA ASP A 65 18.43 -4.76 -3.01
C ASP A 65 18.74 -3.29 -3.36
N GLN A 66 19.94 -2.86 -3.01
CA GLN A 66 20.41 -1.51 -3.28
C GLN A 66 20.56 -1.23 -4.78
N LYS A 67 21.13 -2.18 -5.55
CA LYS A 67 21.39 -1.99 -7.00
C LYS A 67 20.08 -1.81 -7.76
N TRP A 68 19.09 -2.62 -7.44
CA TRP A 68 17.74 -2.46 -7.98
C TRP A 68 17.15 -1.12 -7.57
N THR A 69 17.33 -0.70 -6.32
CA THR A 69 16.82 0.58 -5.84
C THR A 69 17.41 1.78 -6.58
N GLU A 70 18.73 1.80 -6.81
CA GLU A 70 19.41 2.84 -7.59
C GLU A 70 18.88 2.89 -9.03
N HIS A 71 18.78 1.73 -9.67
CA HIS A 71 18.27 1.60 -11.02
C HIS A 71 16.80 2.03 -11.13
N TYR A 72 15.99 1.64 -10.15
CA TYR A 72 14.57 2.00 -10.06
C TYR A 72 14.36 3.51 -10.10
N PHE A 73 15.17 4.25 -9.34
CA PHE A 73 15.12 5.71 -9.33
C PHE A 73 15.68 6.32 -10.60
N LYS A 74 16.79 5.78 -11.13
CA LYS A 74 17.38 6.23 -12.40
C LYS A 74 16.40 6.12 -13.57
N MET A 75 15.59 5.06 -13.59
CA MET A 75 14.58 4.79 -14.61
C MET A 75 13.24 5.47 -14.34
N ASN A 76 13.12 6.22 -13.24
CA ASN A 76 11.90 6.92 -12.83
C ASN A 76 10.68 5.99 -12.67
N TYR A 77 10.89 4.75 -12.22
CA TYR A 77 9.80 3.78 -12.03
C TYR A 77 8.87 4.13 -10.86
N LEU A 78 9.18 5.17 -10.09
CA LEU A 78 8.27 5.74 -9.10
C LEU A 78 6.90 6.13 -9.69
N GLU A 79 6.88 6.54 -10.95
CA GLU A 79 5.64 6.95 -11.64
C GLU A 79 4.75 5.78 -12.07
N THR A 80 5.28 4.55 -12.08
CA THR A 80 4.58 3.36 -12.59
C THR A 80 4.11 2.40 -11.47
N LEU A 81 4.14 2.86 -10.22
CA LEU A 81 3.95 2.05 -9.01
C LEU A 81 2.50 1.63 -8.72
N THR A 82 1.51 2.23 -9.36
CA THR A 82 0.11 2.06 -8.96
C THR A 82 -0.47 0.76 -9.52
N ILE A 83 -0.89 -0.12 -8.61
CA ILE A 83 -1.75 -1.25 -8.96
C ILE A 83 -3.14 -0.71 -9.34
N PRO A 84 -3.76 -1.17 -10.45
CA PRO A 84 -5.06 -0.65 -10.87
C PRO A 84 -6.14 -0.88 -9.80
N GLU A 85 -7.05 0.08 -9.65
CA GLU A 85 -8.10 0.07 -8.62
C GLU A 85 -8.92 -1.23 -8.61
N SER A 86 -9.15 -1.79 -9.79
CA SER A 86 -9.89 -3.04 -9.98
C SER A 86 -9.31 -4.23 -9.21
N TYR A 87 -8.05 -4.15 -8.80
CA TYR A 87 -7.37 -5.20 -8.04
C TYR A 87 -7.50 -5.00 -6.52
N LEU A 88 -7.78 -3.78 -6.03
CA LEU A 88 -7.79 -3.40 -4.61
C LEU A 88 -9.19 -3.54 -3.98
N LYS A 89 -9.71 -4.76 -3.94
CA LYS A 89 -11.12 -5.03 -3.55
C LYS A 89 -11.33 -5.28 -2.06
N LYS A 90 -10.27 -5.65 -1.34
CA LYS A 90 -10.31 -6.05 0.08
C LYS A 90 -9.35 -5.18 0.90
N PRO A 91 -9.49 -5.14 2.24
CA PRO A 91 -8.48 -4.50 3.09
C PRO A 91 -7.07 -5.10 2.95
N LEU A 92 -7.01 -6.40 2.59
CA LEU A 92 -5.78 -7.14 2.34
C LEU A 92 -5.93 -7.91 1.02
N ASN A 93 -4.98 -7.73 0.10
CA ASN A 93 -5.01 -8.31 -1.24
C ASN A 93 -3.65 -8.93 -1.58
N TYR A 94 -3.63 -9.90 -2.49
CA TYR A 94 -2.41 -10.59 -2.94
C TYR A 94 -2.36 -10.59 -4.47
N TYR A 95 -1.20 -10.30 -5.03
CA TYR A 95 -0.99 -10.24 -6.47
C TYR A 95 0.27 -11.01 -6.85
N LEU A 96 0.09 -12.02 -7.69
CA LEU A 96 1.21 -12.65 -8.37
C LEU A 96 1.59 -11.83 -9.57
N TRP A 97 2.89 -11.64 -9.77
CA TRP A 97 3.43 -11.04 -10.97
C TRP A 97 4.51 -11.97 -11.52
N LEU A 98 4.18 -12.57 -12.66
CA LEU A 98 5.03 -13.52 -13.36
C LEU A 98 5.77 -12.78 -14.47
N THR A 99 6.87 -13.35 -14.95
CA THR A 99 7.67 -12.75 -16.02
C THR A 99 6.94 -12.64 -17.34
N ASP A 100 5.96 -13.51 -17.59
CA ASP A 100 5.19 -13.52 -18.82
C ASP A 100 4.15 -12.38 -18.78
N ASP A 101 4.18 -11.52 -19.80
CA ASP A 101 3.22 -10.42 -19.98
C ASP A 101 3.15 -9.39 -18.82
N CYS A 102 4.31 -9.04 -18.26
CA CYS A 102 4.41 -8.05 -17.18
C CYS A 102 4.78 -6.64 -17.69
N PRO A 103 4.45 -5.57 -16.94
CA PRO A 103 4.89 -4.20 -17.23
C PRO A 103 6.42 -4.08 -17.42
N LEU A 104 6.85 -3.09 -18.22
CA LEU A 104 8.27 -2.86 -18.56
C LEU A 104 9.22 -2.87 -17.35
N MET A 105 8.82 -2.28 -16.23
CA MET A 105 9.59 -2.29 -14.99
C MET A 105 9.86 -3.70 -14.46
N LEU A 106 8.89 -4.60 -14.52
CA LEU A 106 9.06 -5.98 -14.06
C LEU A 106 9.88 -6.82 -15.04
N GLN A 107 9.76 -6.55 -16.35
CA GLN A 107 10.64 -7.14 -17.35
C GLN A 107 12.10 -6.73 -17.12
N ASP A 108 12.33 -5.44 -16.83
CA ASP A 108 13.64 -4.89 -16.51
C ASP A 108 14.23 -5.53 -15.24
N ALA A 109 13.44 -5.60 -14.16
CA ALA A 109 13.81 -6.29 -12.93
C ALA A 109 14.24 -7.76 -13.18
N ALA A 110 13.48 -8.48 -14.02
CA ALA A 110 13.79 -9.85 -14.35
C ALA A 110 15.09 -9.96 -15.17
N ILE A 111 15.22 -9.19 -16.24
CA ILE A 111 16.33 -9.31 -17.19
C ILE A 111 17.65 -8.84 -16.55
N ASN A 112 17.64 -7.70 -15.87
CA ASN A 112 18.86 -7.04 -15.41
C ASN A 112 19.22 -7.35 -13.96
N PHE A 113 18.27 -7.81 -13.15
CA PHE A 113 18.47 -8.05 -11.71
C PHE A 113 18.09 -9.47 -11.28
N ASN A 114 17.67 -10.33 -12.22
CA ASN A 114 17.17 -11.68 -11.93
C ASN A 114 16.09 -11.69 -10.84
N MET A 115 15.20 -10.69 -10.87
CA MET A 115 14.08 -10.54 -9.94
C MET A 115 12.77 -10.82 -10.67
N ALA A 116 12.19 -11.99 -10.42
CA ALA A 116 11.03 -12.50 -11.13
C ALA A 116 10.15 -13.37 -10.20
N ASN A 117 9.04 -13.88 -10.73
CA ASN A 117 8.18 -14.84 -10.04
C ASN A 117 7.81 -14.37 -8.62
N GLY A 118 7.22 -13.18 -8.55
CA GLY A 118 6.97 -12.51 -7.28
C GLY A 118 5.51 -12.48 -6.87
N ILE A 119 5.32 -12.13 -5.60
CA ILE A 119 4.03 -11.92 -4.97
C ILE A 119 4.06 -10.60 -4.19
N SER A 120 2.99 -9.81 -4.31
CA SER A 120 2.81 -8.58 -3.56
C SER A 120 1.59 -8.70 -2.66
N ILE A 121 1.76 -8.39 -1.38
CA ILE A 121 0.66 -8.20 -0.43
C ILE A 121 0.35 -6.71 -0.39
N ALA A 122 -0.86 -6.31 -0.75
CA ALA A 122 -1.34 -4.94 -0.62
C ALA A 122 -2.29 -4.80 0.55
N LYS A 123 -1.87 -4.04 1.56
CA LYS A 123 -2.65 -3.71 2.74
C LYS A 123 -3.12 -2.26 2.63
N ILE A 124 -4.43 -2.08 2.65
CA ILE A 124 -5.02 -0.75 2.50
C ILE A 124 -5.30 -0.16 3.89
N ASN A 125 -4.77 1.05 4.10
CA ASN A 125 -4.96 1.85 5.30
C ASN A 125 -5.83 3.07 4.98
N HIS A 126 -6.13 3.87 6.02
CA HIS A 126 -6.99 5.05 5.90
C HIS A 126 -6.41 6.19 5.05
N ASP A 127 -5.08 6.29 4.99
CA ASP A 127 -4.30 7.38 4.39
C ASP A 127 -3.28 6.88 3.36
N SER A 128 -3.14 5.57 3.21
CA SER A 128 -2.07 4.94 2.46
C SER A 128 -2.41 3.52 2.02
N ILE A 129 -1.64 3.01 1.06
CA ILE A 129 -1.58 1.59 0.72
C ILE A 129 -0.14 1.13 0.94
N GLU A 130 0.02 0.06 1.72
CA GLU A 130 1.28 -0.62 1.92
C GLU A 130 1.39 -1.82 0.99
N TYR A 131 2.54 -1.98 0.37
CA TYR A 131 2.87 -3.13 -0.46
C TYR A 131 4.08 -3.84 0.14
N PHE A 132 3.95 -5.15 0.33
CA PHE A 132 5.02 -6.06 0.73
C PHE A 132 5.27 -7.02 -0.43
N CYS A 133 6.35 -6.79 -1.17
CA CYS A 133 6.64 -7.50 -2.41
C CYS A 133 7.80 -8.46 -2.18
N PHE A 134 7.54 -9.74 -2.40
CA PHE A 134 8.51 -10.82 -2.34
C PHE A 134 8.77 -11.32 -3.74
N ALA A 135 10.04 -11.61 -4.06
CA ALA A 135 10.42 -12.09 -5.38
C ALA A 135 11.45 -13.20 -5.30
N SER A 136 11.51 -13.99 -6.36
CA SER A 136 12.52 -15.02 -6.58
C SER A 136 13.31 -14.72 -7.85
N THR A 137 13.99 -15.73 -8.37
CA THR A 137 14.72 -15.67 -9.63
C THR A 137 13.85 -16.11 -10.80
N ARG A 138 14.30 -15.82 -12.02
CA ARG A 138 13.62 -16.26 -13.26
C ARG A 138 13.51 -17.77 -13.35
N ASP A 139 14.54 -18.48 -12.89
CA ASP A 139 14.62 -19.94 -12.98
C ASP A 139 13.70 -20.65 -11.97
N ASN A 140 13.28 -19.96 -10.90
CA ASN A 140 12.38 -20.52 -9.90
C ASN A 140 10.91 -20.33 -10.28
N THR A 141 10.51 -20.92 -11.41
CA THR A 141 9.14 -20.86 -11.93
C THR A 141 8.13 -21.61 -11.03
N SER A 142 8.61 -22.51 -10.17
CA SER A 142 7.76 -23.36 -9.33
C SER A 142 7.35 -22.72 -7.99
N ILE A 143 7.95 -21.59 -7.60
CA ILE A 143 7.75 -20.99 -6.27
C ILE A 143 6.29 -20.65 -5.95
N VAL A 144 5.53 -20.28 -6.97
CA VAL A 144 4.10 -19.93 -6.82
C VAL A 144 3.32 -21.11 -6.25
N ASN A 145 3.45 -22.28 -6.89
CA ASN A 145 2.72 -23.48 -6.52
C ASN A 145 3.33 -24.16 -5.29
N ASN A 146 4.65 -24.15 -5.17
CA ASN A 146 5.36 -24.85 -4.10
C ASN A 146 5.34 -24.09 -2.78
N PHE A 147 5.23 -22.76 -2.82
CA PHE A 147 5.31 -21.94 -1.61
C PHE A 147 4.17 -20.92 -1.51
N TYR A 148 4.10 -19.92 -2.40
CA TYR A 148 3.23 -18.75 -2.17
C TYR A 148 1.75 -19.09 -1.94
N LEU A 149 1.14 -19.93 -2.78
CA LEU A 149 -0.29 -20.23 -2.70
C LEU A 149 -0.69 -20.93 -1.39
N ASN A 150 0.25 -21.61 -0.75
CA ASN A 150 0.00 -22.40 0.46
C ASN A 150 0.56 -21.77 1.74
N ASN A 151 1.31 -20.66 1.64
CA ASN A 151 2.05 -20.06 2.76
C ASN A 151 1.87 -18.53 2.83
N LEU A 152 0.68 -18.03 2.50
CA LEU A 152 0.38 -16.59 2.57
C LEU A 152 0.51 -16.04 3.99
N ASP A 153 0.17 -16.84 5.00
CA ASP A 153 0.33 -16.52 6.41
C ASP A 153 1.79 -16.30 6.81
N VAL A 154 2.72 -17.09 6.25
CA VAL A 154 4.16 -16.91 6.46
C VAL A 154 4.64 -15.58 5.86
N LEU A 155 4.17 -15.24 4.65
CA LEU A 155 4.50 -13.95 4.01
C LEU A 155 3.95 -12.76 4.80
N GLU A 156 2.75 -12.89 5.37
CA GLU A 156 2.19 -11.89 6.29
C GLU A 156 3.01 -11.78 7.57
N GLN A 157 3.44 -12.89 8.16
CA GLN A 157 4.32 -12.89 9.33
C GLN A 157 5.65 -12.20 9.03
N TYR A 158 6.25 -12.45 7.86
CA TYR A 158 7.47 -11.75 7.43
C TYR A 158 7.22 -10.25 7.24
N SER A 159 6.06 -9.87 6.72
CA SER A 159 5.65 -8.47 6.57
C SER A 159 5.51 -7.78 7.94
N LEU A 160 4.90 -8.46 8.92
CA LEU A 160 4.78 -7.96 10.29
C LEU A 160 6.13 -7.87 10.99
N TYR A 161 6.97 -8.89 10.85
CA TYR A 161 8.32 -8.90 11.40
C TYR A 161 9.16 -7.75 10.85
N PHE A 162 9.15 -7.55 9.53
CA PHE A 162 9.79 -6.39 8.92
C PHE A 162 9.28 -5.07 9.53
N LYS A 163 7.95 -4.92 9.67
CA LYS A 163 7.35 -3.70 10.24
C LYS A 163 7.80 -3.45 11.66
N ASP A 164 7.94 -4.49 12.48
CA ASP A 164 8.41 -4.41 13.86
C ASP A 164 9.88 -3.98 13.91
N GLN A 165 10.75 -4.68 13.18
CA GLN A 165 12.20 -4.42 13.16
C GLN A 165 12.55 -3.02 12.62
N PHE A 166 11.80 -2.55 11.61
CA PHE A 166 12.06 -1.28 10.94
C PHE A 166 11.10 -0.17 11.34
N ASN A 167 10.34 -0.32 12.42
CA ASN A 167 9.35 0.69 12.83
C ASN A 167 9.98 2.07 13.05
N SER A 168 11.12 2.12 13.75
CA SER A 168 11.86 3.36 14.02
C SER A 168 12.34 4.04 12.75
N ILE A 169 12.89 3.26 11.81
CA ILE A 169 13.34 3.75 10.49
C ILE A 169 12.14 4.27 9.70
N ILE A 170 11.03 3.53 9.64
CA ILE A 170 9.81 3.96 8.94
C ILE A 170 9.29 5.28 9.52
N SER A 171 9.26 5.43 10.85
CA SER A 171 8.88 6.70 11.50
C SER A 171 9.85 7.85 11.18
N GLN A 172 11.13 7.58 10.96
CA GLN A 172 12.09 8.61 10.50
C GLN A 172 11.83 9.01 9.04
N PHE A 173 11.53 8.04 8.17
CA PHE A 173 11.16 8.29 6.77
C PHE A 173 9.90 9.13 6.62
N GLU A 174 8.95 9.04 7.56
CA GLU A 174 7.74 9.86 7.53
C GLU A 174 8.03 11.37 7.57
N LYS A 175 9.21 11.78 8.03
CA LYS A 175 9.67 13.18 8.00
C LYS A 175 10.33 13.58 6.67
N ASN A 176 10.79 12.60 5.89
CA ASN A 176 11.55 12.78 4.64
C ASN A 176 10.95 11.90 3.54
N LYS A 177 9.63 11.93 3.36
CA LYS A 177 8.95 11.11 2.36
C LYS A 177 9.35 11.57 0.95
N ILE A 178 9.48 10.61 0.03
CA ILE A 178 9.72 10.91 -1.38
C ILE A 178 8.42 11.48 -1.95
N ILE A 179 8.49 12.64 -2.62
CA ILE A 179 7.35 13.25 -3.30
C ILE A 179 7.24 12.66 -4.70
N LEU A 180 6.06 12.19 -5.09
CA LEU A 180 5.82 11.74 -6.45
C LEU A 180 5.62 12.95 -7.38
N PRO A 181 6.25 12.99 -8.57
CA PRO A 181 6.24 14.15 -9.47
C PRO A 181 4.87 14.43 -10.13
N TYR A 182 3.89 13.56 -9.96
CA TYR A 182 2.55 13.70 -10.52
C TYR A 182 1.49 13.48 -9.43
N ASN A 183 0.32 14.11 -9.59
CA ASN A 183 -0.92 13.83 -8.84
C ASN A 183 -1.44 12.41 -9.14
N ALA A 184 -0.56 11.40 -9.09
CA ALA A 184 -0.85 10.01 -9.40
C ALA A 184 -1.98 9.45 -8.53
N THR A 185 -2.30 10.11 -7.40
CA THR A 185 -3.33 9.68 -6.44
C THR A 185 -4.54 10.62 -6.29
N CYS A 186 -4.58 11.80 -6.91
CA CYS A 186 -5.57 12.83 -6.55
C CYS A 186 -7.01 12.50 -6.97
N CYS A 187 -7.21 11.81 -8.10
CA CYS A 187 -8.55 11.38 -8.54
C CYS A 187 -8.96 10.00 -7.98
N GLN A 188 -7.99 9.20 -7.54
CA GLN A 188 -8.12 7.80 -7.17
C GLN A 188 -8.45 7.63 -5.68
N SER A 189 -7.95 8.54 -4.83
CA SER A 189 -8.16 8.49 -3.38
C SER A 189 -9.63 8.52 -3.01
N ASN A 190 -10.47 9.38 -3.60
CA ASN A 190 -11.82 9.61 -3.07
C ASN A 190 -12.78 8.43 -3.24
N LYS A 191 -12.73 7.68 -4.36
CA LYS A 191 -13.68 6.58 -4.61
C LYS A 191 -13.27 5.29 -3.90
N ILE A 192 -11.99 4.93 -3.99
CA ILE A 192 -11.36 3.84 -3.23
C ILE A 192 -11.53 4.08 -1.73
N ASN A 193 -11.14 5.26 -1.22
CA ASN A 193 -11.24 5.59 0.20
C ASN A 193 -12.70 5.57 0.67
N LYS A 194 -13.67 5.96 -0.17
CA LYS A 194 -15.10 5.88 0.16
C LYS A 194 -15.59 4.43 0.30
N GLU A 195 -15.37 3.58 -0.70
CA GLU A 195 -15.81 2.18 -0.68
C GLU A 195 -15.09 1.37 0.41
N LEU A 196 -13.82 1.70 0.69
CA LEU A 196 -13.03 1.06 1.73
C LEU A 196 -13.37 1.56 3.13
N LYS A 197 -13.54 2.86 3.34
CA LYS A 197 -14.09 3.36 4.62
C LYS A 197 -15.42 2.70 4.89
N ARG A 198 -16.28 2.51 3.87
CA ARG A 198 -17.52 1.75 3.99
C ARG A 198 -17.28 0.27 4.32
N SER A 199 -16.27 -0.39 3.78
CA SER A 199 -15.98 -1.81 4.07
C SER A 199 -15.37 -2.04 5.46
N LEU A 200 -14.61 -1.06 5.98
CA LEU A 200 -14.00 -1.08 7.33
C LEU A 200 -15.01 -0.91 8.47
N LEU A 201 -16.21 -0.40 8.19
CA LEU A 201 -17.28 -0.30 9.17
C LEU A 201 -17.94 -1.67 9.40
N SER A 202 -18.01 -2.09 10.67
CA SER A 202 -18.81 -3.26 11.04
C SER A 202 -20.30 -3.02 10.74
N PRO A 203 -21.12 -4.06 10.59
CA PRO A 203 -22.57 -3.91 10.38
C PRO A 203 -23.23 -2.98 11.40
N ARG A 204 -22.93 -3.16 12.70
CA ARG A 204 -23.48 -2.32 13.78
C ARG A 204 -23.02 -0.87 13.71
N GLN A 205 -21.77 -0.63 13.31
CA GLN A 205 -21.26 0.72 13.08
C GLN A 205 -21.97 1.39 11.90
N LYS A 206 -22.28 0.65 10.83
CA LYS A 206 -23.07 1.17 9.68
C LYS A 206 -24.49 1.54 10.10
N ASP A 207 -25.14 0.71 10.90
CA ASP A 207 -26.50 0.97 11.38
C ASP A 207 -26.55 2.21 12.27
N CYS A 208 -25.61 2.32 13.22
CA CYS A 208 -25.48 3.52 14.06
C CYS A 208 -25.22 4.77 13.20
N ALA A 209 -24.33 4.66 12.21
CA ALA A 209 -23.98 5.78 11.33
C ALA A 209 -25.16 6.26 10.47
N LYS A 210 -25.98 5.36 9.92
CA LYS A 210 -27.19 5.72 9.16
C LYS A 210 -28.18 6.52 10.00
N LEU A 211 -28.47 6.05 11.21
CA LEU A 211 -29.42 6.72 12.12
C LEU A 211 -28.84 8.05 12.64
N LEU A 212 -27.52 8.12 12.85
CA LEU A 212 -26.83 9.36 13.20
C LEU A 212 -26.94 10.42 12.09
N LEU A 213 -26.81 10.02 10.82
CA LEU A 213 -26.99 10.90 9.66
C LEU A 213 -28.43 11.40 9.49
N GLN A 214 -29.41 10.67 10.02
CA GLN A 214 -30.81 11.09 10.10
C GLN A 214 -31.09 12.08 11.26
N GLY A 215 -30.07 12.46 12.03
CA GLY A 215 -30.20 13.41 13.13
C GLY A 215 -30.64 12.80 14.46
N MET A 216 -30.72 11.48 14.57
CA MET A 216 -31.16 10.82 15.80
C MET A 216 -30.14 10.95 16.94
N SER A 217 -30.64 11.11 18.16
CA SER A 217 -29.84 11.09 19.38
C SER A 217 -29.39 9.68 19.75
N TYR A 218 -28.35 9.55 20.58
CA TYR A 218 -27.86 8.23 21.01
C TYR A 218 -28.91 7.41 21.77
N LYS A 219 -29.84 8.09 22.47
CA LYS A 219 -30.96 7.44 23.15
C LYS A 219 -31.97 6.87 22.15
N GLU A 220 -32.29 7.59 21.09
CA GLU A 220 -33.21 7.14 20.04
C GLU A 220 -32.61 6.00 19.21
N ILE A 221 -31.33 6.15 18.83
CA ILE A 221 -30.58 5.09 18.14
C ILE A 221 -30.56 3.81 18.99
N GLY A 222 -30.30 3.95 20.29
CA GLY A 222 -30.32 2.83 21.22
C GLY A 222 -31.67 2.11 21.25
N LYS A 223 -32.78 2.86 21.33
CA LYS A 223 -34.12 2.28 21.26
C LYS A 223 -34.37 1.52 19.94
N ILE A 224 -33.99 2.11 18.81
CA ILE A 224 -34.22 1.52 17.47
C ILE A 224 -33.38 0.25 17.26
N LEU A 225 -32.11 0.27 17.67
CA LEU A 225 -31.19 -0.86 17.47
C LEU A 225 -31.22 -1.89 18.61
N GLN A 226 -32.06 -1.68 19.61
CA GLN A 226 -32.13 -2.47 20.85
C GLN A 226 -30.77 -2.49 21.59
N LEU A 227 -30.14 -1.33 21.72
CA LEU A 227 -28.86 -1.10 22.39
C LEU A 227 -28.99 -0.05 23.50
N SER A 228 -28.06 -0.06 24.46
CA SER A 228 -27.96 1.06 25.41
C SER A 228 -27.37 2.30 24.72
N ALA A 229 -27.73 3.50 25.19
CA ALA A 229 -27.14 4.75 24.68
C ALA A 229 -25.60 4.77 24.81
N ARG A 230 -25.07 4.12 25.85
CA ARG A 230 -23.61 3.98 26.08
C ARG A 230 -22.95 3.05 25.07
N THR A 231 -23.66 2.01 24.62
CA THR A 231 -23.19 1.12 23.54
C THR A 231 -23.16 1.87 22.21
N VAL A 232 -24.18 2.68 21.93
CA VAL A 232 -24.21 3.55 20.74
C VAL A 232 -23.04 4.54 20.77
N GLU A 233 -22.82 5.21 21.90
CA GLU A 233 -21.67 6.11 22.09
C GLU A 233 -20.34 5.41 21.83
N THR A 234 -20.18 4.18 22.32
CA THR A 234 -18.98 3.36 22.06
C THR A 234 -18.77 3.12 20.56
N HIS A 235 -19.83 2.74 19.83
CA HIS A 235 -19.74 2.57 18.38
C HIS A 235 -19.43 3.87 17.65
N VAL A 236 -19.97 5.01 18.11
CA VAL A 236 -19.69 6.33 17.52
C VAL A 236 -18.25 6.77 17.81
N ASN A 237 -17.72 6.50 18.98
CA ASN A 237 -16.31 6.78 19.29
C ASN A 237 -15.37 5.90 18.45
N GLN A 238 -15.70 4.62 18.27
CA GLN A 238 -14.96 3.76 17.34
C GLN A 238 -15.06 4.25 15.88
N LEU A 239 -16.21 4.78 15.46
CA LEU A 239 -16.36 5.42 14.15
C LEU A 239 -15.44 6.64 14.00
N LYS A 240 -15.38 7.51 15.01
CA LYS A 240 -14.46 8.65 15.04
C LYS A 240 -13.01 8.21 14.89
N THR A 241 -12.57 7.23 15.69
CA THR A 241 -11.21 6.69 15.61
C THR A 241 -10.92 6.08 14.23
N LYS A 242 -11.85 5.29 13.68
CA LYS A 242 -11.69 4.66 12.35
C LYS A 242 -11.66 5.65 11.19
N LEU A 243 -12.37 6.76 11.31
CA LEU A 243 -12.48 7.76 10.25
C LEU A 243 -11.55 8.97 10.47
N GLY A 244 -10.79 8.98 11.58
CA GLY A 244 -9.88 10.06 11.94
C GLY A 244 -10.59 11.38 12.21
N CYS A 245 -11.74 11.35 12.90
CA CYS A 245 -12.52 12.55 13.20
C CYS A 245 -12.46 12.91 14.68
N ASP A 246 -12.21 14.17 14.99
CA ASP A 246 -12.07 14.64 16.38
C ASP A 246 -13.43 15.00 17.00
N ASN A 247 -14.38 15.41 16.16
CA ASN A 247 -15.68 15.89 16.63
C ASN A 247 -16.86 15.31 15.82
N LYS A 248 -18.07 15.55 16.34
CA LYS A 248 -19.31 15.02 15.73
C LYS A 248 -19.59 15.62 14.35
N ALA A 249 -19.27 16.90 14.15
CA ALA A 249 -19.54 17.58 12.87
C ALA A 249 -18.66 17.01 11.75
N GLU A 250 -17.36 16.84 12.02
CA GLU A 250 -16.42 16.20 11.11
C GLU A 250 -16.83 14.76 10.78
N LEU A 251 -17.23 13.99 11.80
CA LEU A 251 -17.74 12.64 11.62
C LEU A 251 -18.97 12.62 10.68
N ILE A 252 -19.92 13.54 10.87
CA ILE A 252 -21.12 13.63 10.02
C ILE A 252 -20.77 13.98 8.57
N LEU A 253 -19.84 14.92 8.35
CA LEU A 253 -19.39 15.28 7.01
C LEU A 253 -18.75 14.08 6.30
N GLN A 254 -17.86 13.35 6.99
CA GLN A 254 -17.25 12.14 6.44
C GLN A 254 -18.28 11.04 6.17
N LEU A 255 -19.19 10.78 7.10
CA LEU A 255 -20.22 9.74 6.96
C LEU A 255 -21.18 10.02 5.80
N ASN A 256 -21.57 11.27 5.56
CA ASN A 256 -22.36 11.65 4.39
C ASN A 256 -21.62 11.35 3.08
N GLY A 257 -20.31 11.56 3.08
CA GLY A 257 -19.42 11.18 1.99
C GLY A 257 -19.38 9.68 1.74
N ILE A 258 -19.63 8.83 2.74
CA ILE A 258 -19.44 7.37 2.68
C ILE A 258 -20.75 6.57 2.52
N ILE A 259 -21.82 6.99 3.19
CA ILE A 259 -23.07 6.22 3.33
C ILE A 259 -24.15 6.65 2.33
N THR A 260 -24.21 7.92 1.95
CA THR A 260 -25.40 8.52 1.29
C THR A 260 -25.34 8.52 -0.26
N ARG A 261 -24.72 7.52 -0.89
CA ARG A 261 -24.89 7.23 -2.33
C ARG A 261 -24.90 5.72 -2.58
#